data_AF-A0A0H3FC94-F1
#
_entry.id   AF-A0A0H3FC94-F1
#
_cell.length_a   1.000
_cell.length_b   1.000
_cell.length_c   1.000
_cell.angle_alpha   90.00
_cell.angle_beta   90.00
_cell.angle_gamma   90.00
#
_symmetry.space_group_name_H-M   'P 1'
#
loop_
_entity.id
_entity.type
_entity.pdbx_description
1 polymer ?
#
loop_
_entity_poly.entity_id
_entity_poly.type
_entity_poly.pdbx_seq_one_letter_code
_entity_poly.pdbx_strand_id
1 'polypeptide(L)' 'MEILNPVFEEACRMVGECCFMLAQNGEEISRSRIASRLERVQQSAVTITGKPNDALCQAIEGLRE' A
#
# COMPACT_ATOMS: atom_id res chain seq x y z
N MET A 1 9.13 -2.64 -24.72
CA MET A 1 8.23 -3.13 -23.66
C MET A 1 8.93 -2.81 -22.37
N GLU A 2 8.48 -1.77 -21.65
CA GLU A 2 9.04 -1.47 -20.34
C GLU A 2 8.86 -2.71 -19.46
N ILE A 3 9.95 -3.18 -18.85
CA ILE A 3 9.86 -4.25 -17.86
C ILE A 3 9.21 -3.60 -16.64
N LEU A 4 7.89 -3.66 -16.56
CA LEU A 4 7.16 -3.21 -15.39
C LEU A 4 7.62 -4.05 -14.20
N ASN A 5 8.14 -3.36 -13.18
CA ASN A 5 8.54 -4.00 -11.95
C ASN A 5 7.25 -4.52 -11.26
N PRO A 6 7.07 -5.85 -11.14
CA PRO A 6 5.84 -6.42 -10.59
C PRO A 6 5.57 -5.98 -9.15
N VAL A 7 6.62 -5.66 -8.38
CA VAL A 7 6.50 -5.11 -7.02
C VAL A 7 5.88 -3.71 -7.05
N PHE A 8 6.29 -2.89 -8.03
CA PHE A 8 5.75 -1.55 -8.21
C PHE A 8 4.29 -1.57 -8.68
N GLU A 9 3.95 -2.46 -9.63
CA GLU A 9 2.56 -2.63 -10.07
C GLU A 9 1.64 -3.03 -8.90
N GLU A 10 2.10 -3.97 -8.07
CA GLU A 10 1.35 -4.42 -6.90
C GLU A 10 1.24 -3.30 -5.86
N ALA A 11 2.30 -2.52 -5.64
CA ALA A 11 2.29 -1.35 -4.78
C ALA A 11 1.23 -0.32 -5.25
N CYS A 12 1.20 0.00 -6.54
CA CYS A 12 0.18 0.88 -7.12
C CYS A 12 -1.24 0.32 -6.95
N ARG A 13 -1.42 -0.99 -7.15
CA ARG A 13 -2.72 -1.65 -6.96
C ARG A 13 -3.21 -1.52 -5.51
N MET A 14 -2.35 -1.80 -4.54
CA MET A 14 -2.68 -1.69 -3.10
C MET A 14 -3.07 -0.26 -2.71
N VAL A 15 -2.37 0.75 -3.25
CA VAL A 15 -2.74 2.16 -3.05
C VAL A 15 -4.12 2.44 -3.65
N GLY A 16 -4.37 1.98 -4.88
CA GLY A 16 -5.66 2.12 -5.56
C GLY A 16 -6.82 1.50 -4.79
N GLU A 17 -6.64 0.29 -4.25
CA GLU A 17 -7.64 -0.39 -3.42
C GLU A 17 -7.92 0.37 -2.12
N CYS A 18 -6.89 0.92 -1.48
CA CYS A 18 -7.08 1.77 -0.30
C CYS A 18 -7.88 3.03 -0.62
N CYS A 19 -7.54 3.73 -1.72
CA CYS A 19 -8.30 4.89 -2.18
C CYS A 19 -9.77 4.53 -2.45
N PHE A 20 -10.02 3.40 -3.13
CA PHE A 20 -11.36 2.92 -3.43
C PHE A 20 -12.17 2.64 -2.16
N MET A 21 -11.59 1.96 -1.17
CA MET A 21 -12.26 1.68 0.10
C MET A 21 -12.57 2.97 0.88
N LEU A 22 -11.63 3.92 0.94
CA LEU A 22 -11.85 5.21 1.59
C LEU A 22 -12.98 5.99 0.91
N ALA A 23 -12.97 6.06 -0.42
CA ALA A 23 -14.01 6.72 -1.22
C ALA A 23 -15.39 6.11 -0.96
N GLN A 24 -15.49 4.77 -0.97
CA GLN A 24 -16.76 4.08 -0.70
C GLN A 24 -17.32 4.37 0.69
N ASN A 25 -16.45 4.59 1.68
CA ASN A 25 -16.85 4.91 3.05
C ASN A 25 -17.13 6.42 3.27
N GLY A 26 -17.01 7.26 2.23
CA GLY A 26 -17.08 8.72 2.38
C GLY A 26 -15.95 9.30 3.23
N GLU A 27 -14.85 8.58 3.36
CA GLU A 27 -13.69 9.00 4.13
C GLU A 27 -12.76 9.88 3.29
N GLU A 28 -12.10 10.84 3.94
CA GLU A 28 -11.06 11.64 3.31
C GLU A 28 -9.92 10.73 2.78
N ILE A 29 -9.55 10.96 1.52
CA ILE A 29 -8.40 10.33 0.88
C ILE A 29 -7.21 11.26 1.06
N SER A 30 -6.24 10.83 1.86
CA SER A 30 -4.96 11.52 2.03
C SER A 30 -3.80 10.53 2.04
N ARG A 31 -2.64 10.98 1.57
CA ARG A 31 -1.42 10.15 1.50
C ARG A 31 -1.09 9.52 2.86
N SER A 32 -1.19 10.31 3.93
CA SER A 32 -0.93 9.85 5.31
C SER A 32 -1.93 8.78 5.77
N ARG A 33 -3.24 8.95 5.49
CA ARG A 33 -4.26 7.94 5.83
C ARG A 33 -4.04 6.63 5.11
N ILE A 34 -3.69 6.68 3.82
CA ILE A 34 -3.38 5.49 3.03
C ILE A 34 -2.14 4.80 3.60
N ALA A 35 -1.05 5.55 3.84
CA ALA A 35 0.18 5.02 4.40
C ALA A 35 -0.06 4.32 5.75
N SER A 36 -0.81 4.95 6.67
CA SER A 36 -1.13 4.32 7.96
C SER A 36 -2.00 3.06 7.84
N ARG A 37 -2.87 2.95 6.83
CA ARG A 37 -3.60 1.71 6.56
C ARG A 37 -2.65 0.62 6.06
N LEU A 38 -1.80 0.93 5.09
CA LEU A 38 -0.84 -0.02 4.53
C LEU A 38 0.21 -0.47 5.56
N GLU A 39 0.65 0.40 6.47
CA GLU A 39 1.53 0.05 7.59
C GLU A 39 0.92 -1.01 8.51
N ARG A 40 -0.39 -0.91 8.79
CA ARG A 40 -1.08 -1.94 9.59
C ARG A 40 -1.14 -3.27 8.86
N VAL A 41 -1.39 -3.25 7.55
CA VAL A 41 -1.35 -4.47 6.72
C VAL A 41 0.05 -5.06 6.70
N GLN A 42 1.08 -4.23 6.59
CA GLN A 42 2.48 -4.65 6.61
C GLN A 42 2.83 -5.33 7.94
N GLN A 43 2.39 -4.76 9.06
CA GLN A 43 2.59 -5.36 10.37
C GLN A 43 1.93 -6.75 10.45
N SER A 44 0.71 -6.90 9.94
CA SER A 44 0.04 -8.21 9.85
C SER A 44 0.79 -9.18 8.94
N ALA A 45 1.30 -8.73 7.79
CA ALA A 45 2.07 -9.54 6.86
C ALA A 45 3.35 -10.08 7.51
N VAL A 46 4.07 -9.23 8.26
CA VAL A 46 5.26 -9.64 9.03
C VAL A 46 4.89 -10.66 10.11
N THR A 47 3.80 -10.44 10.85
CA THR A 47 3.34 -11.38 11.89
C THR A 47 3.01 -12.75 11.30
N ILE A 48 2.43 -12.82 10.11
CA ILE A 48 2.01 -14.08 9.47
C ILE A 48 3.17 -14.78 8.75
N THR A 49 4.00 -14.02 8.04
CA THR A 49 5.00 -14.58 7.11
C THR A 49 6.43 -14.51 7.64
N GLY A 50 6.65 -13.79 8.74
CA GLY A 50 7.98 -13.54 9.32
C GLY A 50 8.82 -12.51 8.58
N LYS A 51 8.31 -11.92 7.48
CA LYS A 51 9.06 -10.94 6.68
C LYS A 51 8.17 -9.81 6.15
N PRO A 52 8.76 -8.64 5.86
CA PRO A 52 8.11 -7.57 5.12
C PRO A 52 7.54 -8.04 3.78
N ASN A 53 6.43 -7.44 3.34
CA ASN A 53 6.01 -7.49 1.95
C ASN A 53 6.62 -6.31 1.19
N ASP A 54 7.35 -6.60 0.11
CA ASP A 54 8.11 -5.59 -0.63
C ASP A 54 7.20 -4.57 -1.33
N ALA A 55 6.02 -4.99 -1.83
CA ALA A 55 5.06 -4.09 -2.48
C ALA A 55 4.43 -3.13 -1.46
N LEU A 56 4.12 -3.61 -0.25
CA LEU A 56 3.67 -2.74 0.85
C LEU A 56 4.76 -1.75 1.26
N CYS A 57 6.01 -2.19 1.38
CA CYS A 57 7.15 -1.29 1.65
C CYS A 57 7.22 -0.18 0.61
N GLN A 58 7.24 -0.55 -0.68
CA GLN A 58 7.34 0.41 -1.77
C GLN A 58 6.15 1.37 -1.83
N ALA A 59 4.93 0.88 -1.57
CA ALA A 59 3.73 1.72 -1.51
C ALA A 59 3.80 2.75 -0.38
N ILE A 60 4.22 2.33 0.82
CA ILE A 60 4.33 3.19 2.00
C ILE A 60 5.40 4.26 1.80
N GLU A 61 6.56 3.88 1.27
CA GLU A 61 7.66 4.80 0.96
C GLU A 61 7.21 5.86 -0.04
N GLY A 62 6.61 5.45 -1.17
CA GLY A 62 6.13 6.38 -2.20
C GLY A 62 5.00 7.31 -1.75
N LEU A 63 4.32 7.03 -0.63
CA LEU A 63 3.31 7.91 -0.02
C LEU A 63 3.90 8.94 0.97
N ARG A 64 5.12 8.70 1.45
CA ARG A 64 5.81 9.54 2.45
C ARG A 64 6.79 10.55 1.85
N GLU A 65 7.19 10.35 0.59
CA GLU A 65 7.87 11.36 -0.24
C GLU A 65 7.02 12.63 -0.45
#